data_AF-A0A350LR55-F1
#
_entry.id   AF-A0A350LR55-F1
#
_cell.length_a   1.000
_cell.length_b   1.000
_cell.length_c   1.000
_cell.angle_alpha   90.00
_cell.angle_beta   90.00
_cell.angle_gamma   90.00
#
_symmetry.space_group_name_H-M   'P 1'
#
loop_
_entity.id
_entity.type
_entity.pdbx_description
1 polymer ?
#
loop_
_entity_poly.entity_id
_entity_poly.type
_entity_poly.pdbx_seq_one_letter_code
_entity_poly.pdbx_strand_id
1 'polypeptide(L)'
;EVIPSHNRLDYTFPHYNPNPEAMEMLHDMAATVRATGADFALGFDGDGDRCGVVDDEGEDIFADKVGVIMARDLSALYPNATFVADVKSTGLFASDPVLRQNGAKADYWKTGHSHMKR
;
A
#
# COMPACT_ATOMS: atom_id res chain seq x y z
N GLU A 1 9.27 -14.95 9.44
CA GLU A 1 8.84 -16.19 8.76
C GLU A 1 7.87 -15.81 7.65
N VAL A 2 7.72 -16.60 6.58
CA VAL A 2 6.75 -16.29 5.51
C VAL A 2 5.67 -17.36 5.53
N ILE A 3 4.42 -16.92 5.68
CA ILE A 3 3.25 -17.80 5.70
C ILE A 3 2.58 -17.77 4.32
N PRO A 4 2.47 -18.91 3.62
CA PRO A 4 1.89 -18.95 2.29
C PRO A 4 0.36 -18.79 2.32
N SER A 5 -0.19 -17.90 1.49
CA SER A 5 -1.63 -17.84 1.16
C SER A 5 -1.81 -17.63 -0.34
N HIS A 6 -2.63 -18.48 -0.98
CA HIS A 6 -2.96 -18.44 -2.41
C HIS A 6 -1.78 -18.26 -3.38
N ASN A 7 -0.60 -18.78 -3.04
CA ASN A 7 0.66 -18.50 -3.73
C ASN A 7 1.09 -19.56 -4.74
N ARG A 8 0.18 -20.45 -5.14
CA ARG A 8 0.40 -21.39 -6.25
C ARG A 8 -0.10 -20.75 -7.54
N LEU A 9 0.72 -20.76 -8.57
CA LEU A 9 0.34 -20.23 -9.89
C LEU A 9 -0.79 -21.06 -10.48
N ASP A 10 -1.98 -20.45 -10.58
CA ASP A 10 -3.17 -21.01 -11.21
C ASP A 10 -3.92 -19.90 -11.96
N TYR A 11 -3.91 -19.97 -13.29
CA TYR A 11 -4.53 -18.98 -14.17
C TYR A 11 -6.07 -19.06 -14.20
N THR A 12 -6.66 -20.06 -13.54
CA THR A 12 -8.12 -20.15 -13.38
C THR A 12 -8.63 -19.29 -12.22
N PHE A 13 -7.72 -18.72 -11.41
CA PHE A 13 -8.02 -17.89 -10.25
C PHE A 13 -9.11 -18.50 -9.35
N PRO A 14 -8.88 -19.70 -8.77
CA PRO A 14 -9.92 -20.48 -8.11
C PRO A 14 -10.47 -19.86 -6.82
N HIS A 15 -9.81 -18.84 -6.29
CA HIS A 15 -10.20 -18.14 -5.05
C HIS A 15 -10.94 -16.85 -5.39
N TYR A 16 -10.22 -15.91 -6.01
CA TYR A 16 -10.71 -14.61 -6.46
C TYR A 16 -9.72 -14.03 -7.47
N ASN A 17 -10.14 -13.00 -8.20
CA ASN A 17 -9.22 -12.25 -9.07
C ASN A 17 -8.15 -11.55 -8.21
N PRO A 18 -6.86 -11.59 -8.61
CA PRO A 18 -5.79 -10.96 -7.84
C PRO A 18 -5.89 -9.44 -7.96
N ASN A 19 -6.68 -8.85 -7.07
CA ASN A 19 -6.90 -7.41 -6.97
C ASN A 19 -6.79 -6.98 -5.50
N PRO A 20 -5.65 -6.41 -5.08
CA PRO A 20 -5.41 -6.04 -3.68
C PRO A 20 -6.24 -4.84 -3.19
N GLU A 21 -7.08 -4.24 -4.04
CA GLU A 21 -8.08 -3.23 -3.64
C GLU A 21 -9.49 -3.85 -3.43
N ALA A 22 -9.68 -5.13 -3.77
CA ALA A 22 -10.97 -5.79 -3.59
C ALA A 22 -11.14 -6.26 -2.14
N MET A 23 -12.29 -5.93 -1.54
CA MET A 23 -12.60 -6.31 -0.16
C MET A 23 -12.53 -7.82 0.08
N GLU A 24 -12.87 -8.64 -0.91
CA GLU A 24 -12.77 -10.10 -0.82
C GLU A 24 -11.34 -10.57 -0.53
N MET A 25 -10.36 -10.04 -1.27
CA MET A 25 -8.94 -10.36 -1.07
C MET A 25 -8.42 -9.79 0.25
N LEU A 26 -8.79 -8.56 0.61
CA LEU A 26 -8.37 -7.94 1.88
C LEU A 26 -8.91 -8.70 3.10
N HIS A 27 -10.18 -9.14 3.06
CA HIS A 27 -10.77 -9.93 4.13
C HIS A 27 -10.10 -11.31 4.28
N ASP A 28 -9.74 -11.96 3.17
CA ASP A 28 -9.02 -13.23 3.20
C ASP A 28 -7.59 -13.08 3.77
N MET A 29 -6.87 -12.03 3.36
CA MET A 29 -5.58 -11.66 3.95
C MET A 29 -5.71 -11.44 5.47
N ALA A 30 -6.71 -10.68 5.90
CA ALA A 30 -6.98 -10.43 7.32
C ALA A 30 -7.33 -11.72 8.09
N ALA A 31 -8.08 -12.62 7.49
CA ALA A 31 -8.36 -13.93 8.08
C ALA A 31 -7.08 -14.76 8.24
N THR A 32 -6.20 -14.75 7.24
CA THR A 32 -4.89 -15.41 7.30
C THR A 32 -4.03 -14.84 8.44
N VAL A 33 -3.95 -13.52 8.56
CA VAL A 33 -3.19 -12.86 9.65
C VAL A 33 -3.71 -13.31 11.01
N ARG A 34 -5.02 -13.16 11.27
CA ARG A 34 -5.63 -13.53 12.55
C ARG A 34 -5.50 -15.02 12.88
N ALA A 35 -5.57 -15.89 11.88
CA ALA A 35 -5.47 -17.34 12.07
C ALA A 35 -4.04 -17.79 12.41
N THR A 36 -3.03 -17.04 11.96
CA THR A 36 -1.62 -17.45 12.02
C THR A 36 -0.80 -16.66 13.03
N GLY A 37 -1.31 -15.50 13.48
CA GLY A 37 -0.56 -14.56 14.30
C GLY A 37 0.59 -13.89 13.54
N ALA A 38 0.46 -13.74 12.22
CA ALA A 38 1.43 -13.01 11.41
C ALA A 38 1.46 -11.52 11.78
N ASP A 39 2.62 -10.87 11.65
CA ASP A 39 2.77 -9.45 11.97
C ASP A 39 2.09 -8.51 10.96
N PHE A 40 1.89 -8.98 9.72
CA PHE A 40 1.15 -8.31 8.64
C PHE A 40 1.01 -9.25 7.44
N ALA A 41 0.17 -8.90 6.47
CA ALA A 41 0.08 -9.55 5.17
C ALA A 41 0.35 -8.60 4.01
N LEU A 42 0.99 -9.14 2.96
CA LEU A 42 1.18 -8.49 1.66
C LEU A 42 0.44 -9.30 0.59
N GLY A 43 -0.40 -8.62 -0.17
CA GLY A 43 -1.14 -9.21 -1.29
C GLY A 43 -0.80 -8.50 -2.59
N PHE A 44 -0.58 -9.25 -3.66
CA PHE A 44 -0.17 -8.69 -4.96
C PHE A 44 -1.27 -8.88 -6.00
N ASP A 45 -1.32 -7.99 -6.99
CA ASP A 45 -2.09 -8.24 -8.19
C ASP A 45 -1.39 -9.21 -9.15
N GLY A 46 -2.06 -9.55 -10.25
CA GLY A 46 -1.67 -10.66 -11.12
C GLY A 46 -0.30 -10.52 -11.79
N ASP A 47 0.14 -9.30 -12.07
CA ASP A 47 1.46 -8.98 -12.64
C ASP A 47 2.43 -8.36 -11.62
N GLY A 48 1.97 -8.08 -10.40
CA GLY A 48 2.79 -7.74 -9.24
C GLY A 48 3.25 -6.28 -9.19
N ASP A 49 2.61 -5.37 -9.93
CA ASP A 49 2.92 -3.95 -9.88
C ASP A 49 2.13 -3.19 -8.80
N ARG A 50 1.10 -3.82 -8.20
CA ARG A 50 0.34 -3.31 -7.05
C ARG A 50 0.44 -4.25 -5.86
N CYS A 51 0.43 -3.65 -4.66
CA CYS A 51 0.48 -4.35 -3.39
C CYS A 51 -0.58 -3.79 -2.43
N GLY A 52 -1.35 -4.68 -1.82
CA GLY A 52 -2.23 -4.42 -0.68
C GLY A 52 -1.56 -4.83 0.62
N VAL A 53 -1.94 -4.20 1.72
CA VAL A 53 -1.35 -4.41 3.04
C VAL A 53 -2.46 -4.55 4.07
N VAL A 54 -2.32 -5.53 4.96
CA VAL A 54 -3.17 -5.72 6.13
C VAL A 54 -2.26 -5.86 7.36
N ASP A 55 -2.59 -5.17 8.46
CA ASP A 55 -1.82 -5.21 9.71
C ASP A 55 -2.10 -6.45 10.56
N ASP A 56 -1.45 -6.54 11.73
CA ASP A 56 -1.57 -7.62 12.71
C ASP A 56 -2.97 -7.72 13.34
N GLU A 57 -3.72 -6.62 13.40
CA GLU A 57 -5.12 -6.60 13.87
C GLU A 57 -6.10 -7.06 12.78
N GLY A 58 -5.62 -7.16 11.53
CA GLY A 58 -6.39 -7.58 10.37
C GLY A 58 -7.16 -6.41 9.73
N GLU A 59 -6.70 -5.19 9.93
CA GLU A 59 -7.22 -3.98 9.31
C GLU A 59 -6.41 -3.66 8.03
N ASP A 60 -7.09 -3.18 6.99
CA ASP A 60 -6.46 -2.81 5.74
C ASP A 60 -5.75 -1.46 5.84
N ILE A 61 -4.52 -1.41 5.31
CA ILE A 61 -3.73 -0.18 5.18
C ILE A 61 -3.76 0.25 3.72
N PHE A 62 -4.59 1.25 3.41
CA PHE A 62 -4.66 1.84 2.08
C PHE A 62 -3.32 2.41 1.60
N ALA A 63 -3.12 2.37 0.28
CA ALA A 63 -1.86 2.71 -0.38
C ALA A 63 -1.35 4.12 -0.09
N ASP A 64 -2.25 5.09 0.17
CA ASP A 64 -1.85 6.46 0.53
C ASP A 64 -1.20 6.51 1.92
N LYS A 65 -1.72 5.78 2.90
CA LYS A 65 -1.10 5.62 4.23
C LYS A 65 0.24 4.90 4.14
N VAL A 66 0.31 3.81 3.37
CA VAL A 66 1.57 3.08 3.11
C VAL A 66 2.60 4.01 2.47
N GLY A 67 2.16 4.82 1.49
CA GLY A 67 2.99 5.84 0.85
C GLY A 67 3.53 6.89 1.83
N VAL A 68 2.72 7.35 2.78
CA VAL A 68 3.17 8.29 3.82
C VAL A 68 4.17 7.65 4.78
N ILE A 69 3.98 6.38 5.15
CA ILE A 69 4.96 5.64 5.96
C ILE A 69 6.33 5.61 5.26
N MET A 70 6.36 5.28 3.97
CA MET A 70 7.60 5.29 3.17
C MET A 70 8.15 6.71 3.00
N ALA A 71 7.29 7.71 2.77
CA ALA A 71 7.70 9.10 2.60
C ALA A 71 8.39 9.66 3.86
N ARG A 72 7.97 9.25 5.06
CA ARG A 72 8.61 9.68 6.31
C ARG A 72 10.08 9.27 6.34
N ASP A 73 10.38 8.01 6.03
CA ASP A 73 11.76 7.51 5.96
C ASP A 73 12.56 8.22 4.86
N LEU A 74 12.01 8.29 3.65
CA LEU A 74 12.66 8.95 2.51
C LEU A 74 12.93 10.44 2.76
N SER A 75 12.02 11.15 3.42
CA SER A 75 12.16 12.59 3.69
C SER A 75 13.32 12.91 4.63
N ALA A 76 13.73 11.97 5.49
CA ALA A 76 14.90 12.13 6.34
C ALA A 76 16.22 12.00 5.55
N LEU A 77 16.20 11.23 4.46
CA LEU A 77 17.33 11.02 3.56
C LEU A 77 17.45 12.09 2.47
N TYR A 78 16.31 12.65 2.04
CA TYR A 78 16.22 13.61 0.94
C TYR A 78 15.58 14.93 1.41
N PRO A 79 16.38 15.91 1.87
CA PRO A 79 15.87 17.19 2.33
C PRO A 79 15.05 17.92 1.26
N ASN A 80 13.91 18.50 1.65
CA ASN A 80 12.98 19.21 0.76
C ASN A 80 12.41 18.36 -0.38
N ALA A 81 12.32 17.03 -0.23
CA ALA A 81 11.73 16.15 -1.22
C ALA A 81 10.29 16.54 -1.56
N THR A 82 9.90 16.32 -2.82
CA THR A 82 8.50 16.40 -3.26
C THR A 82 7.95 14.99 -3.42
N PHE A 83 6.86 14.69 -2.74
CA PHE A 83 6.12 13.45 -2.89
C PHE A 83 4.89 13.69 -3.76
N VAL A 84 4.81 12.98 -4.88
CA VAL A 84 3.65 13.03 -5.77
C VAL A 84 2.64 12.00 -5.32
N ALA A 85 1.41 12.42 -5.07
CA ALA A 85 0.28 11.56 -4.76
C ALA A 85 -0.86 11.84 -5.75
N ASP A 86 -1.76 10.89 -5.96
CA ASP A 86 -2.90 11.16 -6.84
C ASP A 86 -4.03 11.90 -6.10
N VAL A 87 -4.96 12.48 -6.86
CA VAL A 87 -6.12 13.21 -6.30
C VAL A 87 -7.12 12.33 -5.52
N LYS A 88 -7.00 11.01 -5.54
CA LYS A 88 -7.82 10.10 -4.72
C LYS A 88 -7.24 9.91 -3.32
N SER A 89 -5.93 10.18 -3.16
CA SER A 89 -5.23 10.05 -1.89
C SER A 89 -5.76 11.05 -0.88
N THR A 90 -5.77 10.67 0.40
CA THR A 90 -6.11 11.61 1.47
C THR A 90 -5.06 12.72 1.58
N GLY A 91 -5.39 13.79 2.31
CA GLY A 91 -4.48 14.92 2.55
C GLY A 91 -3.23 14.60 3.37
N LEU A 92 -2.99 13.32 3.72
CA LEU A 92 -1.96 12.91 4.68
C LEU A 92 -0.54 13.34 4.28
N PHE A 93 -0.17 13.23 3.00
CA PHE A 93 1.16 13.68 2.55
C PHE A 93 1.44 15.16 2.85
N ALA A 94 0.39 16.00 2.80
CA ALA A 94 0.53 17.44 3.04
C ALA A 94 0.40 17.81 4.52
N SER A 95 -0.37 17.04 5.29
CA SER A 95 -0.66 17.32 6.70
C SER A 95 0.27 16.60 7.68
N ASP A 96 1.02 15.59 7.23
CA ASP A 96 1.89 14.78 8.08
C ASP A 96 2.96 15.62 8.80
N PRO A 97 3.08 15.52 10.14
CA PRO A 97 3.96 16.37 10.92
C PRO A 97 5.44 16.12 10.63
N VAL A 98 5.84 14.87 10.35
CA VAL A 98 7.24 14.51 10.07
C VAL A 98 7.63 15.05 8.70
N LEU A 99 6.77 14.87 7.69
CA LEU A 99 7.03 15.41 6.35
C LEU A 99 7.15 16.94 6.38
N ARG A 100 6.27 17.62 7.11
CA ARG A 100 6.32 19.08 7.28
C ARG A 100 7.59 19.53 8.01
N GLN A 101 8.00 18.82 9.06
CA GLN A 101 9.22 19.13 9.80
C GLN A 101 10.47 18.98 8.92
N ASN A 102 10.48 17.98 8.05
CA ASN A 102 11.58 17.73 7.10
C ASN A 102 11.53 18.64 5.86
N GLY A 103 10.57 19.58 5.80
CA GLY A 103 10.41 20.52 4.68
C GLY A 103 9.93 19.86 3.38
N ALA A 104 9.41 18.64 3.46
CA ALA A 104 8.89 17.95 2.29
C ALA A 104 7.61 18.62 1.76
N LYS A 105 7.39 18.50 0.45
CA LYS A 105 6.23 19.03 -0.25
C LYS A 105 5.38 17.87 -0.78
N ALA A 106 4.06 18.06 -0.79
CA ALA A 106 3.14 17.16 -1.47
C ALA A 106 2.66 17.82 -2.77
N ASP A 107 2.67 17.05 -3.86
CA ASP A 107 2.11 17.45 -5.15
C ASP A 107 0.99 16.48 -5.53
N TYR A 108 -0.24 16.98 -5.66
CA TYR A 108 -1.39 16.14 -5.98
C TYR A 108 -1.67 16.19 -7.48
N TRP A 109 -1.65 15.02 -8.11
CA TRP A 109 -1.67 14.89 -9.56
C TRP A 109 -2.78 13.97 -10.06
N LYS A 110 -3.01 13.97 -11.37
CA LYS A 110 -4.06 13.16 -12.01
C LYS A 110 -3.81 11.67 -11.77
N THR A 111 -4.83 10.93 -11.32
CA THR A 111 -4.77 9.48 -11.16
C THR A 111 -4.33 8.77 -12.45
N GLY A 112 -3.49 7.76 -12.29
CA GLY A 112 -3.03 6.88 -13.36
C GLY A 112 -1.51 6.70 -13.34
N HIS A 113 -1.05 5.46 -13.33
CA HIS A 113 0.38 5.11 -13.26
C HIS A 113 1.21 5.78 -14.37
N SER A 114 0.63 6.00 -15.55
CA SER A 114 1.28 6.66 -16.68
C SER A 114 1.46 8.17 -16.48
N HIS A 115 0.58 8.82 -15.71
CA HIS A 115 0.72 10.24 -15.35
C HIS A 115 1.74 10.44 -14.24
N MET A 116 1.82 9.50 -13.28
CA MET A 116 2.76 9.56 -12.15
C MET A 116 4.23 9.41 -12.56
N LYS A 117 4.49 8.73 -13.69
CA LYS A 117 5.85 8.46 -14.19
C LYS A 117 6.40 9.57 -15.11
N ARG A 118 5.64 10.64 -15.38
CA ARG A 118 6.02 11.74 -16.28
C ARG A 118 6.27 13.00 -15.49
#